data_AF-A0AAE4FMX7-F1
#
_entry.id   AF-A0AAE4FMX7-F1
#
_cell.length_a   1.000
_cell.length_b   1.000
_cell.length_c   1.000
_cell.angle_alpha   90.00
_cell.angle_beta   90.00
_cell.angle_gamma   90.00
#
_symmetry.space_group_name_H-M   'P 1'
#
loop_
_entity.id
_entity.type
_entity.pdbx_description
1 polymer ?
#
loop_
_entity_poly.entity_id
_entity_poly.type
_entity_poly.pdbx_seq_one_letter_code
_entity_poly.pdbx_strand_id
1 'polypeptide(L)'
;MSFELPKFTPPDFTQDFLIKAPDCKTEEVVIEGVAPRHYHALSIYPEYFKIKGKWVIANESRMDTVAVVTPEDGIEVVEFRNLKLGDKVVVGRTEDASEGIY
;
A
#
# COMPACT_ATOMS: atom_id res chain seq x y z
N MET A 1 29.79 -21.19 -11.61
CA MET A 1 28.86 -20.63 -10.61
C MET A 1 27.50 -20.54 -11.28
N SER A 2 26.55 -21.39 -10.90
CA SER A 2 25.16 -21.26 -11.32
C SER A 2 24.53 -20.08 -10.58
N PHE A 3 23.77 -19.25 -11.29
CA PHE A 3 22.95 -18.21 -10.66
C PHE A 3 21.81 -18.87 -9.87
N GLU A 4 21.57 -18.41 -8.65
CA GLU A 4 20.39 -18.75 -7.86
C GLU A 4 19.62 -17.47 -7.55
N LEU A 5 18.31 -17.49 -7.80
CA LEU A 5 17.44 -16.36 -7.49
C LEU A 5 17.32 -16.21 -5.97
N PRO A 6 17.54 -15.01 -5.40
CA PRO A 6 17.31 -14.77 -3.98
C PRO A 6 15.87 -15.12 -3.56
N LYS A 7 15.72 -15.73 -2.39
CA LYS A 7 14.41 -15.98 -1.80
C LYS A 7 13.87 -14.70 -1.19
N PHE A 8 12.65 -14.33 -1.54
CA PHE A 8 11.93 -13.26 -0.88
C PHE A 8 11.69 -13.61 0.60
N THR A 9 11.98 -12.67 1.49
CA THR A 9 11.75 -12.82 2.93
C THR A 9 10.88 -11.65 3.39
N PRO A 10 9.60 -11.87 3.74
CA PRO A 10 8.73 -10.80 4.20
C PRO A 10 9.13 -10.31 5.61
N PRO A 11 8.66 -9.12 6.03
CA PRO A 11 8.82 -8.65 7.39
C PRO A 11 8.21 -9.62 8.42
N ASP A 12 8.79 -9.66 9.62
CA ASP A 12 8.22 -10.40 10.74
C ASP A 12 7.10 -9.57 11.40
N PHE A 13 5.86 -9.82 10.97
CA PHE A 13 4.68 -9.13 11.48
C PHE A 13 4.33 -9.44 12.94
N THR A 14 5.10 -10.30 13.62
CA THR A 14 4.97 -10.52 15.07
C THR A 14 5.71 -9.48 15.89
N GLN A 15 6.49 -8.59 15.26
CA GLN A 15 7.18 -7.51 15.94
C GLN A 15 6.19 -6.49 16.53
N ASP A 16 6.48 -6.08 17.76
CA ASP A 16 5.62 -5.21 18.57
C ASP A 16 5.18 -3.92 17.87
N PHE A 17 6.08 -3.27 17.11
CA PHE A 17 5.75 -2.02 16.41
C PHE A 17 4.81 -2.25 15.21
N LEU A 18 4.92 -3.38 14.52
CA LEU A 18 4.01 -3.78 13.44
C LEU A 18 2.65 -4.22 13.97
N ILE A 19 2.62 -4.89 15.13
CA ILE A 19 1.36 -5.25 15.81
C ILE A 19 0.63 -3.98 16.28
N LYS A 20 1.35 -3.03 16.88
CA LYS A 20 0.78 -1.80 17.45
C LYS A 20 0.52 -0.68 16.43
N ALA A 21 1.06 -0.81 15.21
CA ALA A 21 0.80 0.12 14.12
C ALA A 21 -0.71 0.32 13.89
N PRO A 22 -1.17 1.53 13.53
CA PRO A 22 -2.56 1.76 13.15
C PRO A 22 -2.87 1.15 11.79
N ASP A 23 -4.16 1.01 11.47
CA ASP A 23 -4.58 0.78 10.09
C ASP A 23 -4.26 2.01 9.23
N CYS A 24 -3.95 1.77 7.95
CA CYS A 24 -3.68 2.83 6.99
C CYS A 24 -4.92 3.71 6.78
N LYS A 25 -4.70 5.01 6.56
CA LYS A 25 -5.78 5.94 6.24
C LYS A 25 -6.06 5.91 4.75
N THR A 26 -7.33 6.08 4.40
CA THR A 26 -7.77 6.16 3.01
C THR A 26 -8.65 7.39 2.80
N GLU A 27 -8.54 7.99 1.62
CA GLU A 27 -9.43 9.06 1.17
C GLU A 27 -10.08 8.64 -0.15
N GLU A 28 -11.33 9.10 -0.36
CA GLU A 28 -12.09 8.77 -1.56
C GLU A 28 -11.69 9.68 -2.73
N VAL A 29 -11.60 9.09 -3.92
CA VAL A 29 -11.44 9.83 -5.16
C VAL A 29 -12.74 10.57 -5.49
N VAL A 30 -12.66 11.90 -5.56
CA VAL A 30 -13.79 12.79 -5.87
C VAL A 30 -13.80 13.31 -7.31
N ILE A 31 -12.72 13.10 -8.06
CA ILE A 31 -12.58 13.44 -9.48
C ILE A 31 -11.86 12.26 -10.17
N GLU A 32 -12.47 11.70 -11.21
CA GLU A 32 -11.83 10.61 -11.97
C GLU A 32 -10.43 10.99 -12.44
N GLY A 33 -9.49 10.06 -12.32
CA GLY A 33 -8.12 10.27 -12.74
C GLY A 33 -7.25 11.09 -11.76
N VAL A 34 -7.81 11.59 -10.65
CA VAL A 34 -7.11 12.50 -9.72
C VAL A 34 -7.04 11.88 -8.32
N ALA A 35 -5.81 11.62 -7.86
CA ALA A 35 -5.58 11.12 -6.51
C ALA A 35 -5.89 12.20 -5.45
N PRO A 36 -6.35 11.78 -4.26
CA PRO A 36 -6.58 12.70 -3.16
C PRO A 36 -5.27 13.34 -2.68
N ARG A 37 -5.40 14.46 -1.95
CA ARG A 37 -4.24 15.13 -1.35
C ARG A 37 -3.56 14.18 -0.37
N HIS A 38 -2.22 14.22 -0.34
CA HIS A 38 -1.39 13.36 0.52
C HIS A 38 -1.51 11.86 0.21
N TYR A 39 -1.89 11.49 -1.02
CA TYR A 39 -1.77 10.11 -1.49
C TYR A 39 -0.37 9.54 -1.24
N HIS A 40 -0.32 8.25 -0.94
CA HIS A 40 0.92 7.51 -0.87
C HIS A 40 1.31 7.05 -2.29
N ALA A 41 2.52 7.43 -2.72
CA ALA A 41 3.04 7.11 -4.05
C ALA A 41 3.90 5.86 -3.92
N LEU A 42 3.53 4.79 -4.61
CA LEU A 42 4.27 3.53 -4.54
C LEU A 42 5.65 3.67 -5.19
N SER A 43 6.61 3.00 -4.59
CA SER A 43 7.96 2.81 -5.08
C SER A 43 8.06 1.54 -5.93
N ILE A 44 9.29 1.05 -6.15
CA ILE A 44 9.51 -0.26 -6.79
C ILE A 44 9.64 -1.40 -5.77
N TYR A 45 9.78 -1.08 -4.48
CA TYR A 45 9.94 -2.08 -3.44
C TYR A 45 8.60 -2.74 -3.08
N PRO A 46 8.60 -3.95 -2.52
CA PRO A 46 7.40 -4.54 -1.93
C PRO A 46 6.96 -3.68 -0.75
N GLU A 47 5.72 -3.21 -0.79
CA GLU A 47 5.13 -2.36 0.24
C GLU A 47 3.90 -3.02 0.84
N TYR A 48 3.70 -2.79 2.13
CA TYR A 48 2.66 -3.38 2.96
C TYR A 48 1.77 -2.30 3.55
N PHE A 49 0.48 -2.60 3.59
CA PHE A 49 -0.57 -1.72 4.11
C PHE A 49 -1.34 -2.46 5.18
N LYS A 50 -1.56 -1.81 6.32
CA LYS A 50 -2.32 -2.40 7.41
C LYS A 50 -3.80 -2.09 7.24
N ILE A 51 -4.61 -3.11 6.97
CA ILE A 51 -6.05 -3.01 6.73
C ILE A 51 -6.77 -3.93 7.71
N LYS A 52 -7.66 -3.36 8.53
CA LYS A 52 -8.44 -4.09 9.56
C LYS A 52 -7.56 -5.00 10.42
N GLY A 53 -6.42 -4.46 10.87
CA GLY A 53 -5.46 -5.14 11.74
C GLY A 53 -4.52 -6.12 11.03
N LYS A 54 -4.61 -6.30 9.71
CA LYS A 54 -3.79 -7.23 8.93
C LYS A 54 -2.85 -6.49 7.99
N TRP A 55 -1.59 -6.92 7.94
CA TRP A 55 -0.64 -6.43 6.95
C TRP A 55 -0.84 -7.13 5.61
N VAL A 56 -1.14 -6.35 4.58
CA VAL A 56 -1.45 -6.81 3.23
C VAL A 56 -0.42 -6.23 2.27
N ILE A 57 0.18 -7.08 1.44
CA ILE A 57 1.16 -6.66 0.43
C ILE A 57 0.44 -6.11 -0.81
N ALA A 58 1.03 -5.10 -1.46
CA ALA A 58 0.61 -4.70 -2.80
C ALA A 58 0.74 -5.87 -3.78
N ASN A 59 -0.31 -6.12 -4.58
CA ASN A 59 -0.41 -7.29 -5.45
C ASN A 59 0.62 -7.28 -6.62
N GLU A 60 1.13 -6.11 -6.98
CA GLU A 60 2.13 -5.93 -8.03
C GLU A 60 3.14 -4.86 -7.61
N SER A 61 4.33 -4.89 -8.22
CA SER A 61 5.36 -3.87 -8.00
C SER A 61 5.34 -2.90 -9.18
N ARG A 62 5.00 -1.64 -8.90
CA ARG A 62 5.00 -0.58 -9.91
C ARG A 62 5.14 0.79 -9.27
N MET A 63 6.23 1.48 -9.60
CA MET A 63 6.46 2.86 -9.18
C MET A 63 5.49 3.85 -9.85
N ASP A 64 5.35 5.03 -9.25
CA ASP A 64 4.55 6.16 -9.76
C ASP A 64 3.06 5.82 -9.92
N THR A 65 2.53 5.07 -8.96
CA THR A 65 1.13 4.68 -8.85
C THR A 65 0.62 4.90 -7.43
N VAL A 66 -0.66 4.64 -7.19
CA VAL A 66 -1.27 4.72 -5.86
C VAL A 66 -1.85 3.38 -5.44
N ALA A 67 -1.87 3.14 -4.13
CA ALA A 67 -2.53 1.98 -3.53
C ALA A 67 -4.01 2.27 -3.31
N VAL A 68 -4.89 1.45 -3.89
CA VAL A 68 -6.34 1.48 -3.69
C VAL A 68 -6.76 0.29 -2.84
N VAL A 69 -7.49 0.53 -1.75
CA VAL A 69 -8.03 -0.53 -0.89
C VAL A 69 -9.28 -1.10 -1.54
N THR A 70 -9.27 -2.41 -1.80
CA THR A 70 -10.40 -3.12 -2.41
C THR A 70 -11.50 -3.44 -1.38
N PRO A 71 -12.73 -3.74 -1.82
CA PRO A 71 -13.80 -4.18 -0.91
C PRO A 71 -13.48 -5.43 -0.09
N GLU A 72 -12.58 -6.29 -0.61
CA GLU A 72 -12.14 -7.54 0.02
C GLU A 72 -10.90 -7.34 0.93
N ASP A 73 -10.61 -6.10 1.34
CA ASP A 73 -9.47 -5.73 2.19
C ASP A 73 -8.10 -6.02 1.54
N GLY A 74 -8.03 -5.99 0.20
CA GLY A 74 -6.80 -6.11 -0.58
C GLY A 74 -6.23 -4.75 -1.02
N ILE A 75 -5.07 -4.78 -1.68
CA ILE A 75 -4.45 -3.59 -2.30
C ILE A 75 -4.32 -3.78 -3.81
N GLU A 76 -4.91 -2.86 -4.56
CA GLU A 76 -4.70 -2.70 -6.00
C GLU A 76 -3.75 -1.54 -6.27
N VAL A 77 -2.88 -1.74 -7.26
CA VAL A 77 -1.88 -0.75 -7.68
C VAL A 77 -2.39 -0.03 -8.92
N VAL A 78 -2.74 1.24 -8.77
CA VAL A 78 -3.52 1.96 -9.78
C VAL A 78 -2.76 3.17 -10.29
N GLU A 79 -2.56 3.25 -11.61
CA GLU A 79 -2.09 4.48 -12.24
C GLU A 79 -3.12 5.59 -12.07
N PHE A 80 -2.69 6.83 -11.81
CA PHE A 80 -3.58 7.98 -11.57
C PHE A 80 -4.73 8.07 -12.57
N ARG A 81 -4.45 7.95 -13.88
CA ARG A 81 -5.45 8.01 -14.97
C ARG A 81 -6.55 6.95 -14.91
N ASN A 82 -6.36 5.88 -14.15
CA ASN A 82 -7.32 4.78 -14.01
C ASN A 82 -8.21 4.92 -12.77
N LEU A 83 -7.92 5.87 -11.86
CA LEU A 83 -8.72 6.11 -10.66
C LEU A 83 -10.17 6.45 -11.01
N LYS A 84 -11.09 5.80 -10.31
CA LYS A 84 -12.54 5.95 -10.43
C LYS A 84 -13.11 6.69 -9.23
N LEU A 85 -14.27 7.32 -9.43
CA LEU A 85 -15.00 7.96 -8.34
C LEU A 85 -15.31 6.95 -7.22
N GLY A 86 -14.99 7.30 -5.99
CA GLY A 86 -15.19 6.46 -4.80
C GLY A 86 -14.08 5.46 -4.52
N ASP A 87 -13.03 5.36 -5.35
CA ASP A 87 -11.85 4.56 -5.03
C ASP A 87 -11.23 5.04 -3.72
N LYS A 88 -10.90 4.10 -2.83
CA LYS A 88 -10.29 4.38 -1.52
C LYS A 88 -8.77 4.35 -1.63
N VAL A 89 -8.17 5.50 -1.90
CA VAL A 89 -6.72 5.63 -2.07
C VAL A 89 -6.06 5.78 -0.71
N VAL A 90 -5.00 5.02 -0.45
CA VAL A 90 -4.18 5.16 0.76
C VAL A 90 -3.50 6.53 0.79
N VAL A 91 -3.58 7.20 1.94
CA VAL A 91 -2.92 8.49 2.20
C VAL A 91 -1.93 8.35 3.35
N GLY A 92 -0.77 8.99 3.21
CA GLY A 92 0.35 8.86 4.13
C GLY A 92 1.68 9.09 3.42
N ARG A 93 2.73 9.40 4.18
CA ARG A 93 4.06 9.73 3.64
C ARG A 93 5.19 8.92 4.28
N THR A 94 4.91 8.22 5.37
CA THR A 94 5.92 7.54 6.19
C THR A 94 5.76 6.03 6.06
N GLU A 95 6.85 5.36 5.69
CA GLU A 95 6.93 3.91 5.41
C GLU A 95 7.57 3.15 6.59
N ASP A 96 7.36 3.62 7.83
CA ASP A 96 7.94 3.05 9.06
C ASP A 96 6.89 2.34 9.94
N ALA A 97 5.74 1.99 9.34
CA ALA A 97 4.53 1.48 9.97
C ALA A 97 3.75 2.47 10.85
N SER A 98 4.25 3.68 11.13
CA SER A 98 3.53 4.65 11.99
C SER A 98 2.20 5.12 11.38
N GLU A 99 2.06 5.05 10.06
CA GLU A 99 0.84 5.38 9.31
C GLU A 99 0.15 4.14 8.73
N GLY A 100 0.55 2.93 9.16
CA GLY A 100 0.05 1.68 8.59
C GLY A 100 0.59 1.37 7.18
N ILE A 101 1.71 1.98 6.81
CA ILE A 101 2.45 1.79 5.55
C ILE A 101 3.87 1.35 5.91
N TYR A 102 4.39 0.30 5.28
CA TYR A 102 5.71 -0.28 5.58
C TYR A 102 6.37 -0.95 4.38
#